data_AF-A0A969NXZ1-F1
#
_entry.id   AF-A0A969NXZ1-F1
#
_cell.length_a   1.000
_cell.length_b   1.000
_cell.length_c   1.000
_cell.angle_alpha   90.00
_cell.angle_beta   90.00
_cell.angle_gamma   90.00
#
_symmetry.space_group_name_H-M   'P 1'
#
loop_
_entity.id
_entity.type
_entity.pdbx_description
1 polymer ?
#
loop_
_entity_poly.entity_id
_entity_poly.type
_entity_poly.pdbx_seq_one_letter_code
_entity_poly.pdbx_strand_id
1 'polypeptide(L)'
;METISLDARVRQVVGKKVKDIRKAGRVPAVVYGKDVDPVSIEVDDKTFTTLYRQHGLKMVIDLNIDGHLPQTTLVHAIQRHPVTRSIMHIDFLVVKQKPWIRLKGDIYSDTTSMHL
;
A
#
# COMPACT_ATOMS: atom_id res chain seq x y z
N MET A 1 14.10 -14.15 -6.15
CA MET A 1 13.80 -13.09 -5.17
C MET A 1 12.54 -13.53 -4.43
N GLU A 2 12.64 -13.73 -3.12
CA GLU A 2 11.47 -14.02 -2.29
C GLU A 2 10.60 -12.76 -2.23
N THR A 3 9.37 -12.86 -2.73
CA THR A 3 8.44 -11.73 -2.78
C THR A 3 7.39 -11.94 -1.71
N ILE A 4 7.24 -10.97 -0.82
CA ILE A 4 6.35 -11.06 0.34
C ILE A 4 5.00 -10.48 -0.04
N SER A 5 3.91 -11.21 0.20
CA SER A 5 2.56 -10.70 -0.03
C SER A 5 2.06 -9.94 1.20
N LEU A 6 1.41 -8.80 0.97
CA LEU A 6 0.72 -8.03 2.01
C LEU A 6 -0.62 -7.54 1.49
N ASP A 7 -1.69 -7.87 2.22
CA ASP A 7 -3.03 -7.39 1.91
C ASP A 7 -3.19 -5.93 2.33
N ALA A 8 -3.81 -5.17 1.45
CA ALA A 8 -4.10 -3.76 1.59
C ALA A 8 -5.54 -3.47 1.15
N ARG A 9 -6.13 -2.42 1.71
CA ARG A 9 -7.46 -1.94 1.33
C ARG A 9 -7.40 -0.48 0.95
N VAL A 10 -8.11 -0.06 -0.10
CA VAL A 10 -8.24 1.36 -0.42
C VAL A 10 -9.02 2.03 0.69
N ARG A 11 -8.49 3.13 1.23
CA ARG A 11 -9.16 3.94 2.24
C ARG A 11 -9.71 5.22 1.62
N GLN A 12 -10.95 5.55 1.95
CA GLN A 12 -11.52 6.87 1.66
C GLN A 12 -11.34 7.86 2.83
N VAL A 13 -10.94 7.35 4.00
CA VAL A 13 -10.78 8.15 5.21
C VAL A 13 -9.48 8.94 5.16
N VAL A 14 -9.58 10.26 5.25
CA VAL A 14 -8.45 11.20 5.23
C VAL A 14 -8.48 12.15 6.45
N GLY A 15 -7.36 12.80 6.73
CA GLY A 15 -7.24 13.82 7.79
C GLY A 15 -7.39 13.26 9.21
N LYS A 16 -8.13 13.97 10.08
CA LYS A 16 -8.22 13.68 11.53
C LYS A 16 -8.81 12.30 11.87
N LYS A 17 -9.61 11.70 10.97
CA LYS A 17 -10.26 10.40 11.17
C LYS A 17 -9.31 9.21 10.98
N VAL A 18 -8.12 9.43 10.42
CA VAL A 18 -7.07 8.40 10.27
C VAL A 18 -6.63 7.81 11.62
N LYS A 19 -6.82 8.55 12.73
CA LYS A 19 -6.58 8.03 14.08
C LYS A 19 -7.39 6.78 14.40
N ASP A 20 -8.60 6.65 13.83
CA ASP A 20 -9.50 5.54 14.12
C ASP A 20 -9.06 4.26 13.39
N ILE A 21 -8.41 4.41 12.22
CA ILE A 21 -7.74 3.30 11.51
C ILE A 21 -6.65 2.68 12.40
N ARG A 22 -5.82 3.53 13.02
CA ARG A 22 -4.76 3.09 13.95
C ARG A 22 -5.32 2.39 15.18
N LYS A 23 -6.44 2.89 15.73
CA LYS A 23 -7.13 2.23 16.85
C LYS A 23 -7.71 0.88 16.46
N ALA A 24 -8.10 0.69 15.21
CA ALA A 24 -8.58 -0.58 14.67
C ALA A 24 -7.45 -1.58 14.36
N GLY A 25 -6.19 -1.28 14.72
CA GLY A 25 -5.05 -2.16 14.46
C GLY A 25 -4.56 -2.15 13.02
N ARG A 26 -4.96 -1.15 12.22
CA ARG A 26 -4.48 -0.94 10.86
C ARG A 26 -3.57 0.28 10.77
N VAL A 27 -2.67 0.26 9.80
CA VAL A 27 -1.76 1.38 9.53
C VAL A 27 -2.17 2.04 8.23
N PRO A 28 -2.39 3.37 8.22
CA PRO A 28 -2.59 4.11 6.98
C PRO A 28 -1.29 4.13 6.17
N ALA A 29 -1.41 3.95 4.87
CA ALA A 29 -0.29 4.00 3.96
C ALA A 29 -0.66 4.68 2.64
N VAL A 30 0.35 4.98 1.84
CA VAL A 30 0.19 5.51 0.48
C VAL A 30 1.07 4.72 -0.47
N VAL A 31 0.51 4.34 -1.60
CA VAL A 31 1.24 3.71 -2.72
C VAL A 31 1.36 4.76 -3.82
N TYR A 32 2.58 5.01 -4.28
CA TYR A 32 2.83 5.91 -5.41
C TYR A 32 4.01 5.42 -6.24
N GLY A 33 4.23 6.01 -7.40
CA GLY A 33 5.35 5.63 -8.26
C GLY A 33 5.51 6.59 -9.43
N LYS A 34 6.55 6.34 -10.24
CA LYS A 34 6.64 6.95 -11.56
C LYS A 34 5.40 6.53 -12.34
N ASP A 35 4.69 7.47 -12.95
CA ASP A 35 3.48 7.23 -13.76
C ASP A 35 2.30 6.58 -13.01
N VAL A 36 2.32 6.51 -11.68
CA VAL A 36 1.23 5.97 -10.85
C VAL A 36 0.64 7.07 -9.99
N ASP A 37 -0.68 7.24 -10.05
CA ASP A 37 -1.37 8.16 -9.15
C ASP A 37 -1.28 7.68 -7.69
N PRO A 38 -1.04 8.58 -6.72
CA PRO A 38 -0.99 8.20 -5.31
C PRO A 38 -2.31 7.59 -4.83
N VAL A 39 -2.27 6.35 -4.37
CA VAL A 39 -3.42 5.64 -3.81
C VAL A 39 -3.27 5.58 -2.29
N SER A 40 -4.28 6.10 -1.58
CA SER A 40 -4.36 5.97 -0.13
C SER A 40 -4.90 4.59 0.22
N ILE A 41 -4.12 3.82 0.98
CA ILE A 41 -4.49 2.48 1.43
C ILE A 41 -4.36 2.35 2.96
N GLU A 42 -4.80 1.22 3.48
CA GLU A 42 -4.54 0.77 4.84
C GLU A 42 -4.09 -0.71 4.83
N VAL A 43 -3.17 -1.05 5.73
CA VAL A 43 -2.62 -2.40 5.90
C VAL A 43 -2.75 -2.85 7.36
N ASP A 44 -2.67 -4.14 7.62
CA ASP A 44 -2.66 -4.66 9.00
C ASP A 44 -1.34 -4.33 9.71
N ASP A 45 -1.41 -3.75 10.91
CA ASP A 45 -0.23 -3.34 11.69
C ASP A 45 0.62 -4.53 12.14
N LYS A 46 -0.02 -5.60 12.60
CA LYS A 46 0.68 -6.78 13.12
C LYS A 46 1.41 -7.51 12.00
N THR A 47 0.74 -7.71 10.87
CA THR A 47 1.32 -8.34 9.68
C THR A 47 2.50 -7.51 9.19
N PHE A 48 2.32 -6.20 8.97
CA PHE A 48 3.41 -5.35 8.49
C PHE A 48 4.59 -5.30 9.48
N THR A 49 4.32 -5.15 10.79
CA THR A 49 5.36 -5.12 11.82
C THR A 49 6.16 -6.43 11.84
N THR A 50 5.52 -7.57 11.61
CA THR A 50 6.17 -8.88 11.56
C THR A 50 7.10 -8.98 10.35
N LEU A 51 6.60 -8.65 9.17
CA LEU A 51 7.38 -8.62 7.93
C LEU A 51 8.56 -7.64 8.05
N TYR A 52 8.32 -6.45 8.60
CA TYR A 52 9.35 -5.45 8.82
C TYR A 52 10.46 -5.93 9.76
N ARG A 53 10.12 -6.69 10.81
CA ARG A 53 11.14 -7.27 11.72
C ARG A 53 11.96 -8.37 11.05
N GLN A 54 11.37 -9.12 10.13
CA GLN A 54 12.04 -10.23 9.43
C GLN A 54 12.96 -9.73 8.30
N HIS A 55 12.51 -8.75 7.52
CA HIS A 55 13.18 -8.36 6.27
C HIS A 55 13.72 -6.92 6.27
N GLY A 56 13.36 -6.11 7.25
CA GLY A 56 13.80 -4.72 7.38
C GLY A 56 13.23 -3.78 6.31
N LEU A 57 13.91 -2.66 6.08
CA LEU A 57 13.46 -1.60 5.16
C LEU A 57 13.59 -1.97 3.67
N LYS A 58 14.49 -2.91 3.32
CA LYS A 58 14.81 -3.22 1.91
C LYS A 58 13.93 -4.34 1.34
N MET A 59 12.78 -4.59 1.94
CA MET A 59 11.89 -5.68 1.51
C MET A 59 11.04 -5.29 0.30
N VAL A 60 10.92 -6.22 -0.65
CA VAL A 60 10.02 -6.13 -1.80
C VAL A 60 8.69 -6.77 -1.43
N ILE A 61 7.61 -6.02 -1.59
CA ILE A 61 6.26 -6.41 -1.17
C ILE A 61 5.34 -6.38 -2.37
N ASP A 62 4.67 -7.49 -2.63
CA ASP A 62 3.51 -7.55 -3.51
C ASP A 62 2.27 -7.13 -2.70
N LEU A 63 1.81 -5.90 -2.94
CA LEU A 63 0.61 -5.35 -2.32
C LEU A 63 -0.63 -5.84 -3.04
N ASN A 64 -1.41 -6.68 -2.38
CA ASN A 64 -2.73 -7.09 -2.84
C ASN A 64 -3.77 -6.07 -2.36
N ILE A 65 -4.22 -5.21 -3.26
CA ILE A 65 -5.14 -4.12 -2.94
C ILE A 65 -6.54 -4.51 -3.41
N ASP A 66 -7.46 -4.72 -2.47
CA ASP A 66 -8.87 -5.04 -2.72
C ASP A 66 -9.10 -6.20 -3.74
N GLY A 67 -8.19 -7.18 -3.79
CA GLY A 67 -8.29 -8.34 -4.68
C GLY A 67 -7.89 -8.07 -6.14
N HIS A 68 -7.35 -6.89 -6.45
CA HIS A 68 -6.75 -6.60 -7.74
C HIS A 68 -5.35 -7.24 -7.90
N LEU A 69 -4.76 -7.15 -9.10
CA LEU A 69 -3.43 -7.76 -9.35
C LEU A 69 -2.38 -7.22 -8.38
N PRO A 70 -1.58 -8.04 -7.69
CA PRO A 70 -0.65 -7.51 -6.69
C PRO A 70 0.37 -6.54 -7.28
N GLN A 71 0.59 -5.38 -6.67
CA GLN A 71 1.55 -4.38 -7.15
C GLN A 71 2.87 -4.57 -6.43
N THR A 72 3.97 -4.69 -7.18
CA THR A 72 5.29 -4.90 -6.56
C THR A 72 5.84 -3.55 -6.12
N THR A 73 6.04 -3.41 -4.82
CA THR A 73 6.43 -2.18 -4.16
C THR A 73 7.63 -2.37 -3.23
N LEU A 74 8.30 -1.26 -2.94
CA LEU A 74 9.30 -1.14 -1.88
C LEU A 74 8.78 -0.25 -0.77
N VAL A 75 9.20 -0.51 0.46
CA VAL A 75 9.00 0.43 1.57
C VAL A 75 9.94 1.62 1.34
N HIS A 76 9.36 2.78 1.04
CA HIS A 76 10.11 4.00 0.82
C HIS A 76 10.42 4.72 2.13
N ALA A 77 9.40 4.88 2.98
CA ALA A 77 9.54 5.53 4.28
C ALA A 77 8.56 4.94 5.30
N ILE A 78 8.95 4.99 6.57
CA ILE A 78 8.09 4.62 7.70
C ILE A 78 8.11 5.78 8.69
N GLN A 79 6.95 6.35 8.95
CA GLN A 79 6.77 7.32 10.02
C GLN A 79 6.47 6.59 11.32
N ARG A 80 7.21 6.90 12.38
CA ARG A 80 7.02 6.33 13.71
C ARG A 80 6.72 7.39 14.72
N HIS A 81 5.94 7.01 15.73
CA HIS A 81 5.74 7.87 16.88
C HIS A 81 7.08 8.04 17.64
N PRO A 82 7.49 9.28 17.98
CA PRO A 82 8.83 9.53 18.53
C PRO A 82 9.06 8.85 19.89
N VAL A 83 8.00 8.72 20.69
CA VAL A 83 8.08 8.10 22.03
C VAL A 83 7.78 6.60 21.99
N THR A 84 6.55 6.22 21.61
CA THR A 84 6.10 4.81 21.62
C THR A 84 6.72 3.95 20.51
N ARG A 85 7.35 4.56 19.50
CA ARG A 85 7.88 3.90 18.29
C ARG A 85 6.85 3.11 17.49
N SER A 86 5.56 3.32 17.73
CA SER A 86 4.49 2.71 16.93
C SER A 86 4.50 3.24 15.50
N ILE A 87 4.15 2.39 14.54
CA ILE A 87 4.09 2.76 13.13
C ILE A 87 2.88 3.66 12.91
N MET A 88 3.11 4.87 12.39
CA MET A 88 2.08 5.88 12.17
C MET A 88 1.65 5.97 10.72
N HIS A 89 2.58 5.79 9.79
CA HIS A 89 2.33 5.85 8.35
C HIS A 89 3.41 5.09 7.60
N ILE A 90 3.05 4.51 6.45
CA ILE A 90 3.98 3.81 5.57
C ILE A 90 3.84 4.37 4.15
N ASP A 91 4.97 4.61 3.52
CA ASP A 91 5.05 5.08 2.14
C ASP A 91 5.60 3.93 1.29
N PHE A 92 4.83 3.51 0.29
CA PHE A 92 5.20 2.46 -0.65
C PHE A 92 5.50 3.05 -2.02
N LEU A 93 6.64 2.66 -2.58
CA LEU A 93 7.06 3.04 -3.93
C LEU A 93 6.87 1.85 -4.89
N VAL A 94 6.06 2.03 -5.93
CA VAL A 94 5.86 1.03 -6.99
C VAL A 94 7.15 0.90 -7.82
N VAL A 95 7.68 -0.32 -7.90
CA VAL A 95 8.86 -0.66 -8.70
C VAL A 95 8.54 -1.49 -9.93
N LYS A 96 7.44 -2.26 -9.89
CA LYS A 96 6.90 -2.96 -11.05
C LYS A 96 5.39 -2.80 -11.07
N GLN A 97 4.91 -2.05 -12.05
CA GLN A 97 3.50 -1.76 -12.23
C GLN A 97 2.75 -2.94 -12.85
N LYS A 98 1.48 -3.09 -12.48
CA LYS A 98 0.50 -3.98 -13.10
C LYS A 98 -0.76 -3.19 -13.53
N PRO A 99 -1.52 -3.65 -14.55
CA PRO A 99 -2.39 -2.80 -15.38
C PRO A 99 -3.62 -2.15 -14.71
N TRP A 100 -3.96 -2.42 -13.45
CA TRP A 100 -5.15 -1.84 -12.81
C TRP A 100 -4.89 -0.56 -12.00
N ILE A 101 -3.62 -0.24 -11.69
CA ILE A 101 -3.32 1.03 -11.03
C ILE A 101 -3.48 2.16 -12.04
N ARG A 102 -4.22 3.20 -11.64
CA ARG A 102 -4.48 4.36 -12.50
C ARG A 102 -3.15 5.08 -12.78
N LEU A 103 -2.80 5.13 -14.06
CA LEU A 103 -1.60 5.83 -14.51
C LEU A 103 -1.86 7.33 -14.51
N LYS A 104 -0.86 8.11 -14.08
CA LYS A 104 -0.95 9.56 -13.99
C LYS A 104 -1.15 10.15 -15.40
N GLY A 105 -2.39 10.50 -15.74
CA GLY A 105 -2.73 11.21 -16.97
C GLY A 105 -3.79 10.56 -17.87
N ASP A 106 -4.16 9.30 -17.67
CA ASP A 106 -5.10 8.63 -18.59
C ASP A 106 -6.32 8.02 -17.88
N ILE A 107 -7.46 8.46 -18.39
CA ILE A 107 -8.79 7.90 -18.19
C ILE A 107 -8.77 6.51 -18.82
N TYR A 108 -8.59 5.45 -18.04
CA TYR A 108 -8.98 4.12 -18.49
C TYR A 108 -10.51 4.01 -18.38
N SER A 109 -11.19 4.67 -19.31
CA SER A 109 -12.49 4.25 -19.77
C SER A 109 -12.25 3.05 -20.69
N ASP A 110 -12.40 1.84 -20.18
CA ASP A 110 -12.71 0.70 -21.03
C ASP A 110 -13.55 -0.27 -20.20
N THR A 111 -14.84 -0.49 -20.48
CA THR A 111 -15.38 -1.13 -21.69
C THR A 111 -14.59 -2.34 -22.18
N THR A 112 -14.26 -3.26 -21.27
CA THR A 112 -14.07 -4.67 -21.67
C THR A 112 -15.24 -5.50 -21.17
N SER A 113 -16.36 -5.35 -21.86
CA SER A 113 -17.31 -6.46 -22.02
C SER A 113 -16.64 -7.53 -22.88
N MET A 114 -16.83 -8.79 -22.45
CA MET A 114 -16.80 -10.03 -23.25
C MET A 114 -15.55 -10.34 -24.09
N HIS A 115 -14.90 -11.45 -23.74
CA HIS A 115 -14.69 -12.52 -24.72
C HIS A 115 -15.18 -13.84 -24.08
N LEU A 116 -16.42 -14.19 -24.43
CA LEU A 116 -16.84 -15.56 -24.74
C LEU A 116 -17.05 -15.58 -26.26
#